data_AF-A0A2E2VAJ2-F1
#
_entry.id   AF-A0A2E2VAJ2-F1
#
_cell.length_a   1.000
_cell.length_b   1.000
_cell.length_c   1.000
_cell.angle_alpha   90.00
_cell.angle_beta   90.00
_cell.angle_gamma   90.00
#
_symmetry.space_group_name_H-M   'P 1'
#
loop_
_entity.id
_entity.type
_entity.pdbx_description
1 polymer ?
#
loop_
_entity_poly.entity_id
_entity_poly.type
_entity_poly.pdbx_seq_one_letter_code
_entity_poly.pdbx_strand_id
1 'polypeptide(L)'
;MKFLNINNKIVSSKKSLNEICMEQPFLIINTSCGIGKYRFNKIGYNSKSKLIFEYSLIKDSSYKDTNNILFKLGQYYYLTAEQLLYAFKFFANS
;
A
#
# COMPACT_ATOMS: atom_id res chain seq x y z
N MET A 1 43.70 -17.11 22.87
CA MET A 1 42.56 -17.29 21.94
C MET A 1 42.26 -15.97 21.28
N LYS A 2 42.41 -15.86 19.96
CA LYS A 2 42.01 -14.67 19.20
C LYS A 2 40.52 -14.74 18.94
N PHE A 3 39.78 -13.71 19.36
CA PHE A 3 38.37 -13.55 18.99
C PHE A 3 38.29 -13.22 17.50
N LEU A 4 37.55 -14.03 16.74
CA LEU A 4 37.19 -13.75 15.36
C LEU A 4 36.09 -12.68 15.38
N ASN A 5 36.43 -11.49 14.88
CA ASN A 5 35.48 -10.40 14.68
C ASN A 5 34.64 -10.74 13.44
N ILE A 6 33.47 -11.33 13.64
CA ILE A 6 32.55 -11.71 12.56
C ILE A 6 31.76 -10.46 12.16
N ASN A 7 32.28 -9.73 11.18
CA ASN A 7 31.53 -8.75 10.42
C ASN A 7 30.52 -9.48 9.51
N ASN A 8 29.46 -10.02 10.10
CA ASN A 8 28.30 -10.48 9.35
C ASN A 8 27.46 -9.27 8.94
N LYS A 9 27.93 -8.57 7.90
CA LYS A 9 27.05 -7.70 7.11
C LYS A 9 26.14 -8.62 6.30
N ILE A 10 25.12 -9.17 6.96
CA ILE A 10 24.02 -9.82 6.28
C ILE A 10 23.38 -8.71 5.44
N VAL A 11 23.68 -8.70 4.14
CA VAL A 11 22.88 -7.94 3.18
C VAL A 11 21.50 -8.63 3.18
N SER A 12 20.64 -8.26 4.11
CA SER A 12 19.26 -8.74 4.15
C SER A 12 18.49 -7.97 3.10
N SER A 13 18.66 -8.36 1.84
CA SER A 13 17.92 -7.80 0.69
C SER A 13 16.41 -8.13 0.71
N LYS A 14 15.88 -8.62 1.83
CA LYS A 14 14.46 -8.89 2.04
C LYS A 14 13.81 -7.67 2.69
N LYS A 15 13.30 -6.77 1.86
CA LYS A 15 12.43 -5.70 2.35
C LYS A 15 11.13 -6.31 2.87
N SER A 16 10.65 -5.81 4.01
CA SER A 16 9.32 -6.15 4.51
C SER A 16 8.25 -5.60 3.56
N LEU A 17 7.05 -6.18 3.56
CA LEU A 17 5.92 -5.66 2.78
C LEU A 17 5.62 -4.20 3.13
N ASN A 18 5.81 -3.82 4.39
CA ASN A 18 5.64 -2.44 4.83
C ASN A 18 6.65 -1.50 4.17
N GLU A 19 7.92 -1.89 4.09
CA GLU A 19 8.96 -1.11 3.41
C GLU A 19 8.67 -0.97 1.92
N ILE A 20 8.24 -2.05 1.26
CA ILE A 20 7.87 -2.02 -0.17
C ILE A 20 6.71 -1.03 -0.40
N CYS A 21 5.66 -1.09 0.41
CA CYS A 21 4.54 -0.17 0.30
C CYS A 21 4.91 1.27 0.67
N MET A 22 5.92 1.51 1.50
CA MET A 22 6.43 2.85 1.78
C MET A 22 7.23 3.43 0.61
N GLU A 23 7.94 2.58 -0.15
CA GLU A 23 8.71 3.00 -1.33
C GLU A 23 7.81 3.32 -2.54
N GLN A 24 6.72 2.57 -2.71
CA GLN A 24 5.71 2.83 -3.73
C GLN A 24 4.33 3.04 -3.08
N PRO A 25 4.10 4.19 -2.42
CA PRO A 25 2.95 4.37 -1.55
C PRO A 25 1.68 4.79 -2.28
N PHE A 26 1.74 5.12 -3.57
CA PHE A 26 0.59 5.68 -4.27
C PHE A 26 -0.14 4.65 -5.10
N LEU A 27 -1.46 4.69 -5.01
CA LEU A 27 -2.35 3.88 -5.82
C LEU A 27 -3.49 4.74 -6.35
N ILE A 28 -3.85 4.53 -7.61
CA ILE A 28 -5.00 5.18 -8.25
C ILE A 28 -6.11 4.13 -8.30
N ILE A 29 -7.25 4.43 -7.67
CA ILE A 29 -8.38 3.50 -7.60
C ILE A 29 -9.56 4.09 -8.35
N ASN A 30 -10.09 3.33 -9.30
CA ASN A 30 -11.39 3.59 -9.89
C ASN A 30 -12.47 2.97 -9.00
N THR A 31 -13.24 3.82 -8.31
CA THR A 31 -14.33 3.41 -7.43
C THR A 31 -15.67 3.60 -8.14
N SER A 32 -16.76 3.09 -7.57
CA SER A 32 -18.11 3.33 -8.09
C SER A 32 -18.55 4.80 -8.09
N CYS A 33 -17.83 5.68 -7.39
CA CYS A 33 -18.13 7.10 -7.29
C CYS A 33 -17.02 8.02 -7.84
N GLY A 34 -16.11 7.47 -8.65
CA GLY A 34 -15.07 8.22 -9.36
C GLY A 34 -13.66 7.71 -9.09
N ILE A 35 -12.67 8.45 -9.60
CA ILE A 35 -11.26 8.07 -9.54
C ILE A 35 -10.55 8.87 -8.45
N GLY A 36 -9.90 8.16 -7.52
CA GLY A 36 -9.18 8.76 -6.40
C GLY A 36 -7.71 8.32 -6.35
N LYS A 37 -6.85 9.22 -5.83
CA LYS A 37 -5.46 8.92 -5.50
C LYS A 37 -5.34 8.63 -4.02
N TYR A 38 -4.68 7.53 -3.69
CA TYR A 38 -4.55 7.06 -2.32
C TYR A 38 -3.09 6.88 -1.94
N ARG A 39 -2.75 7.13 -0.68
CA ARG A 39 -1.43 6.88 -0.08
C ARG A 39 -1.52 5.71 0.89
N PHE A 40 -0.59 4.78 0.80
CA PHE A 40 -0.38 3.74 1.79
C PHE A 40 -0.24 4.37 3.18
N ASN A 41 -0.99 3.82 4.14
CA ASN A 41 -0.97 4.27 5.53
C ASN A 41 -0.34 3.21 6.44
N LYS A 42 -0.91 1.99 6.46
CA LYS A 42 -0.44 0.90 7.31
C LYS A 42 -0.88 -0.47 6.82
N ILE A 43 -0.23 -1.50 7.33
CA ILE A 43 -0.66 -2.90 7.22
C ILE A 43 -1.26 -3.35 8.56
N GLY A 44 -2.28 -4.18 8.51
CA GLY A 44 -2.87 -4.82 9.68
C GLY A 44 -3.54 -6.15 9.32
N TYR A 45 -4.30 -6.68 10.28
CA TYR A 45 -5.09 -7.89 10.09
C TYR A 45 -6.54 -7.60 10.41
N ASN A 46 -7.48 -8.19 9.66
CA ASN A 46 -8.89 -8.15 10.02
C ASN A 46 -9.25 -9.26 11.03
N SER A 47 -10.52 -9.31 11.43
CA SER A 47 -11.04 -10.31 12.38
C SER A 47 -10.94 -11.76 11.90
N LYS A 48 -10.68 -12.00 10.61
CA LYS A 48 -10.44 -13.32 10.02
C LYS A 48 -8.95 -13.61 9.81
N SER A 49 -8.08 -12.86 10.47
CA SER A 49 -6.61 -12.93 10.36
C SER A 49 -6.08 -12.77 8.92
N LYS A 50 -6.83 -12.09 8.04
CA LYS A 50 -6.36 -11.76 6.70
C LYS A 50 -5.55 -10.47 6.74
N LEU A 51 -4.43 -10.46 6.02
CA LEU A 51 -3.59 -9.28 5.83
C LEU A 51 -4.36 -8.20 5.05
N ILE A 52 -4.43 -7.00 5.62
CA ILE A 52 -5.11 -5.83 5.05
C ILE A 52 -4.12 -4.68 4.93
N PHE A 53 -4.18 -4.00 3.80
CA PHE A 53 -3.46 -2.76 3.53
C PHE A 53 -4.45 -1.61 3.58
N GLU A 54 -4.21 -0.68 4.49
CA GLU A 54 -4.99 0.55 4.61
C GLU A 54 -4.33 1.65 3.80
N TYR A 55 -5.14 2.28 2.95
CA TYR A 55 -4.78 3.40 2.11
C TYR A 55 -5.65 4.61 2.47
N SER A 56 -5.06 5.80 2.53
CA SER A 56 -5.76 7.05 2.81
C SER A 56 -5.95 7.87 1.52
N LEU A 57 -7.15 8.39 1.32
CA LEU A 57 -7.47 9.25 0.18
C LEU A 57 -6.71 10.57 0.27
N ILE A 58 -6.02 10.96 -0.79
CA ILE A 58 -5.25 12.21 -0.82
C ILE A 58 -6.04 13.27 -1.56
N LYS A 59 -6.03 14.49 -1.02
CA LYS A 59 -6.48 15.66 -1.76
C LYS A 59 -5.42 16.06 -2.79
N ASP A 60 -5.62 15.61 -4.03
CA ASP A 60 -4.80 15.94 -5.19
C ASP A 60 -5.71 16.64 -6.22
N SER A 61 -5.33 17.85 -6.63
CA SER A 61 -6.14 18.68 -7.54
C SER A 61 -6.34 18.05 -8.92
N SER A 62 -5.53 17.05 -9.28
CA SER A 62 -5.67 16.29 -10.51
C SER A 62 -6.88 15.33 -10.48
N TYR A 63 -7.42 15.03 -9.29
CA TYR A 63 -8.50 14.06 -9.08
C TYR A 63 -9.76 14.75 -8.56
N LYS A 64 -10.62 15.18 -9.49
CA LYS A 64 -11.82 15.99 -9.22
C LYS A 64 -12.85 15.26 -8.34
N ASP A 65 -12.87 13.94 -8.36
CA ASP A 65 -13.86 13.13 -7.64
C ASP A 65 -13.55 12.97 -6.15
N THR A 66 -12.39 13.46 -5.69
CA THR A 66 -11.92 13.28 -4.30
C THR A 66 -12.99 13.62 -3.26
N ASN A 67 -13.69 14.76 -3.40
CA ASN A 67 -14.71 15.17 -2.44
C ASN A 67 -15.93 14.25 -2.44
N ASN A 68 -16.36 13.78 -3.62
CA ASN A 68 -17.50 12.87 -3.75
C ASN A 68 -17.15 11.48 -3.17
N ILE A 69 -15.93 11.01 -3.40
CA ILE A 69 -15.40 9.78 -2.81
C ILE A 69 -15.35 9.92 -1.29
N LEU A 70 -14.77 10.99 -0.77
CA LEU A 70 -14.68 11.23 0.68
C LEU A 70 -16.06 11.24 1.34
N PHE A 71 -17.04 11.90 0.72
CA PHE A 71 -18.40 11.98 1.23
C PHE A 71 -19.12 10.63 1.24
N LYS A 72 -18.92 9.79 0.21
CA LYS A 72 -19.66 8.52 0.04
C LYS A 72 -18.97 7.31 0.66
N LEU A 73 -17.65 7.23 0.54
CA LEU A 73 -16.85 6.05 0.93
C LEU A 73 -15.95 6.33 2.14
N GLY A 74 -15.71 7.60 2.46
CA GLY A 74 -14.84 7.99 3.55
C GLY A 74 -13.37 8.13 3.15
N GLN A 75 -12.53 8.32 4.18
CA GLN A 75 -11.12 8.68 4.04
C GLN A 75 -10.21 7.47 3.72
N TYR A 76 -10.63 6.26 4.09
CA TYR A 76 -9.77 5.07 4.03
C TYR A 76 -10.32 4.03 3.06
N TYR A 77 -9.40 3.37 2.36
CA TYR A 77 -9.67 2.27 1.47
C TYR A 77 -8.85 1.06 1.92
N TYR A 78 -9.45 -0.11 1.93
CA TYR A 78 -8.86 -1.33 2.48
C TYR A 78 -8.73 -2.39 1.40
N LEU A 79 -7.53 -2.93 1.23
CA LEU A 79 -7.24 -3.97 0.25
C LEU A 79 -6.70 -5.22 0.94
N THR A 80 -7.16 -6.40 0.52
CA THR A 80 -6.46 -7.65 0.82
C THR A 80 -5.16 -7.72 0.02
N ALA A 81 -4.25 -8.62 0.42
CA ALA A 81 -3.04 -8.91 -0.35
C ALA A 81 -3.35 -9.28 -1.82
N GLU A 82 -4.38 -10.09 -2.06
CA GLU A 82 -4.81 -10.47 -3.41
C GLU A 82 -5.27 -9.26 -4.22
N GLN A 83 -6.14 -8.42 -3.66
CA GLN A 83 -6.63 -7.23 -4.36
C GLN A 83 -5.48 -6.25 -4.68
N LEU A 84 -4.53 -6.09 -3.75
CA LEU A 84 -3.35 -5.27 -3.97
C LEU A 84 -2.46 -5.83 -5.09
N LEU A 85 -2.22 -7.14 -5.09
CA LEU A 85 -1.46 -7.80 -6.17
C LEU A 85 -2.16 -7.65 -7.52
N TYR A 86 -3.50 -7.77 -7.58
CA TYR A 86 -4.24 -7.50 -8.80
C TYR A 86 -4.06 -6.06 -9.28
N ALA A 87 -4.12 -5.08 -8.38
CA ALA A 87 -3.89 -3.68 -8.73
C ALA A 87 -2.50 -3.45 -9.33
N PHE A 88 -1.45 -4.09 -8.79
CA PHE A 88 -0.09 -3.98 -9.33
C PHE A 88 0.18 -4.86 -10.56
N LYS A 89 -0.52 -5.99 -10.73
CA LYS A 89 -0.34 -6.87 -11.90
C LYS A 89 -0.67 -6.15 -13.21
N PHE A 90 -1.64 -5.24 -13.21
CA PHE A 90 -1.93 -4.40 -14.38
C PHE A 90 -0.82 -3.40 -14.70
N PHE A 91 0.04 -3.06 -13.74
CA PHE A 91 1.25 -2.25 -13.96
C PHE A 91 2.47 -3.08 -14.38
N ALA A 92 2.54 -4.37 -14.02
CA ALA A 92 3.70 -5.22 -14.34
C ALA A 92 3.68 -5.80 -15.76
N ASN A 93 2.51 -5.86 -16.39
CA ASN A 93 2.32 -6.37 -17.76
C ASN A 93 2.34 -5.27 -18.84
N SER A 94 2.87 -4.08 -18.53
CA SER A 94 3.07 -2.99 -19.50
C SER A 94 4.35 -3.15 -20.30
#